data_AF-A0A838YN92-F1
#
_entry.id   AF-A0A838YN92-F1
#
_cell.length_a   1.000
_cell.length_b   1.000
_cell.length_c   1.000
_cell.angle_alpha   90.00
_cell.angle_beta   90.00
_cell.angle_gamma   90.00
#
_symmetry.space_group_name_H-M   'P 1'
#
loop_
_entity.id
_entity.type
_entity.pdbx_description
1 polymer ?
#
loop_
_entity_poly.entity_id
_entity_poly.type
_entity_poly.pdbx_seq_one_letter_code
_entity_poly.pdbx_strand_id
1 'polypeptide(L)'
;MSNFQNTFNRLKKERQLSNKQVASFTGVKVKDVKKWETGMSFPTDSKVVDALEGILGTEIIKSLEGFKTEENNFSSLTSSEDEIFKVNNEKLEISNTRIDRLRNIFQRETQSNNEFNYDSDFDTPFLDQEVPKEVLIDEENNLEQPYLYDDRQLGFYLSRNIKTVGLLSVLGIVVISFFRLFWESLNLFINNIL
;
A
#
# COMPACT_ATOMS: atom_id res chain seq x y z
N MET A 1 37.00 -9.47 -14.32
CA MET A 1 35.52 -9.37 -14.37
C MET A 1 34.96 -9.54 -12.97
N SER A 2 34.31 -8.51 -12.41
CA SER A 2 33.56 -8.61 -11.15
C SER A 2 32.27 -9.40 -11.40
N ASN A 3 32.21 -10.65 -10.98
CA ASN A 3 31.00 -11.45 -11.07
C ASN A 3 30.03 -10.99 -9.96
N PHE A 4 28.90 -10.37 -10.35
CA PHE A 4 27.84 -9.94 -9.43
C PHE A 4 27.46 -11.03 -8.44
N GLN A 5 27.42 -12.30 -8.88
CA GLN A 5 27.14 -13.46 -8.05
C GLN A 5 28.11 -13.57 -6.86
N ASN A 6 29.40 -13.36 -7.08
CA ASN A 6 30.42 -13.47 -6.03
C ASN A 6 30.28 -12.35 -5.01
N THR A 7 30.03 -11.11 -5.48
CA THR A 7 29.77 -9.98 -4.59
C THR A 7 28.48 -10.15 -3.81
N PHE A 8 27.42 -10.64 -4.46
CA PHE A 8 26.12 -10.88 -3.85
C PHE A 8 26.23 -11.94 -2.75
N ASN A 9 26.86 -13.10 -3.05
CA ASN A 9 27.04 -14.18 -2.08
C ASN A 9 27.94 -13.78 -0.91
N ARG A 10 29.00 -12.99 -1.16
CA ARG A 10 29.86 -12.45 -0.12
C ARG A 10 29.10 -11.49 0.81
N LEU A 11 28.47 -10.46 0.26
CA LEU A 11 27.75 -9.43 1.03
C LEU A 11 26.57 -10.02 1.80
N LYS A 12 25.84 -10.95 1.18
CA LYS A 12 24.74 -11.67 1.83
C LYS A 12 25.24 -12.48 3.03
N LYS A 13 26.39 -13.15 2.90
CA LYS A 13 27.00 -13.94 3.99
C LYS A 13 27.53 -13.06 5.12
N GLU A 14 28.19 -11.96 4.79
CA GLU A 14 28.69 -10.97 5.76
C GLU A 14 27.56 -10.40 6.61
N ARG A 15 26.40 -10.14 6.00
CA ARG A 15 25.22 -9.58 6.67
C ARG A 15 24.27 -10.64 7.24
N GLN A 16 24.63 -11.92 7.11
CA GLN A 16 23.84 -13.07 7.58
C GLN A 16 22.37 -13.07 7.09
N LEU A 17 22.14 -12.55 5.88
CA LEU A 17 20.80 -12.41 5.32
C LEU A 17 20.32 -13.74 4.72
N SER A 18 19.08 -14.12 5.01
CA SER A 18 18.40 -15.25 4.37
C SER A 18 17.82 -14.85 3.01
N ASN A 19 17.70 -15.81 2.09
CA ASN A 19 17.00 -15.60 0.80
C ASN A 19 15.55 -15.09 0.99
N LYS A 20 14.90 -15.48 2.09
CA LYS A 20 13.55 -14.99 2.42
C LYS A 20 13.56 -13.52 2.83
N GLN A 21 14.59 -13.08 3.56
CA GLN A 21 14.73 -11.70 4.00
C GLN A 21 15.08 -10.79 2.81
N VAL A 22 16.04 -11.20 1.97
CA VAL A 22 16.38 -10.46 0.74
C VAL A 22 15.14 -10.31 -0.15
N ALA A 23 14.36 -11.38 -0.34
CA ALA A 23 13.10 -11.33 -1.06
C ALA A 23 12.07 -10.37 -0.43
N SER A 24 11.97 -10.37 0.90
CA SER A 24 11.05 -9.48 1.63
C SER A 24 11.45 -8.00 1.50
N PHE A 25 12.74 -7.68 1.52
CA PHE A 25 13.21 -6.29 1.43
C PHE A 25 13.18 -5.74 0.01
N THR A 26 13.41 -6.58 -0.99
CA THR A 26 13.45 -6.18 -2.40
C THR A 26 12.09 -6.31 -3.11
N GLY A 27 11.12 -6.98 -2.48
CA GLY A 27 9.82 -7.27 -3.09
C GLY A 27 9.84 -8.36 -4.17
N VAL A 28 10.98 -9.03 -4.40
CA VAL A 28 11.08 -10.09 -5.41
C VAL A 28 10.73 -11.47 -4.84
N LYS A 29 10.46 -12.44 -5.72
CA LYS A 29 10.22 -13.83 -5.29
C LYS A 29 11.52 -14.46 -4.82
N VAL A 30 11.45 -15.33 -3.81
CA VAL A 30 12.59 -16.12 -3.30
C VAL A 30 13.29 -16.93 -4.41
N LYS A 31 12.55 -17.33 -5.45
CA LYS A 31 13.13 -18.03 -6.61
C LYS A 31 14.09 -17.15 -7.40
N ASP A 32 13.80 -15.87 -7.54
CA ASP A 32 14.64 -14.95 -8.30
C ASP A 32 15.91 -14.60 -7.53
N VAL A 33 15.80 -14.44 -6.21
CA VAL A 33 16.98 -14.35 -5.32
C VAL A 33 17.89 -15.57 -5.45
N LYS A 34 17.34 -16.78 -5.52
CA LYS A 34 18.14 -18.00 -5.75
C LYS A 34 18.84 -17.99 -7.10
N LYS A 35 18.20 -17.46 -8.15
CA LYS A 35 18.83 -17.33 -9.48
C LYS A 35 19.97 -16.33 -9.47
N TRP A 36 19.91 -15.29 -8.62
CA TRP A 36 21.01 -14.34 -8.41
C TRP A 36 22.21 -15.02 -7.73
N GLU A 37 21.96 -15.88 -6.74
CA GLU A 37 23.02 -16.67 -6.08
C GLU A 37 23.70 -17.67 -7.01
N THR A 38 22.98 -18.22 -7.99
CA THR A 38 23.50 -19.17 -8.98
C THR A 38 24.08 -18.48 -10.22
N GLY A 39 23.97 -17.16 -10.33
CA GLY A 39 24.42 -16.40 -11.50
C GLY A 39 23.57 -16.63 -12.76
N MET A 40 22.37 -17.22 -12.62
CA MET A 40 21.46 -17.49 -13.74
C MET A 40 20.66 -16.24 -14.17
N SER A 41 20.54 -15.24 -13.31
CA SER A 41 19.87 -13.97 -13.62
C SER A 41 20.42 -12.85 -12.76
N PHE A 42 20.08 -11.61 -13.11
CA PHE A 42 20.48 -10.39 -12.41
C PHE A 42 19.24 -9.51 -12.15
N PRO A 43 19.27 -8.63 -11.13
CA PRO A 43 18.21 -7.67 -10.92
C PRO A 43 18.17 -6.64 -12.06
N THR A 44 17.02 -6.49 -12.71
CA THR A 44 16.80 -5.55 -13.83
C THR A 44 15.96 -4.33 -13.46
N ASP A 45 15.11 -4.45 -12.43
CA ASP A 45 14.25 -3.36 -11.97
C ASP A 45 15.03 -2.39 -11.09
N SER A 46 14.95 -1.09 -11.36
CA SER A 46 15.60 -0.03 -10.58
C SER A 46 15.24 -0.13 -9.10
N LYS A 47 13.96 -0.35 -8.78
CA LYS A 47 13.51 -0.44 -7.38
C LYS A 47 14.17 -1.59 -6.63
N VAL A 48 14.43 -2.69 -7.34
CA VAL A 48 15.10 -3.86 -6.79
C VAL A 48 16.58 -3.57 -6.58
N VAL A 49 17.22 -2.86 -7.50
CA VAL A 49 18.63 -2.44 -7.39
C VAL A 49 18.81 -1.46 -6.22
N ASP A 50 17.93 -0.47 -6.08
CA ASP A 50 17.97 0.52 -4.98
C ASP A 50 17.72 -0.15 -3.62
N ALA A 51 16.77 -1.09 -3.55
CA ALA A 51 16.55 -1.88 -2.35
C ALA A 51 17.76 -2.77 -2.02
N LEU A 52 18.38 -3.39 -3.03
CA LEU A 52 19.60 -4.18 -2.86
C LEU A 52 20.77 -3.31 -2.39
N GLU A 53 20.89 -2.07 -2.84
CA GLU A 53 21.86 -1.12 -2.32
C GLU A 53 21.59 -0.80 -0.85
N GLY A 54 20.34 -0.56 -0.47
CA GLY A 54 19.98 -0.35 0.93
C GLY A 54 20.37 -1.52 1.84
N ILE A 55 20.16 -2.76 1.38
CA ILE A 55 20.43 -3.94 2.21
C ILE A 55 21.82 -4.58 2.04
N LEU A 56 22.54 -4.33 0.94
CA LEU A 56 23.86 -4.90 0.62
C LEU A 56 24.97 -3.86 0.37
N GLY A 57 24.63 -2.57 0.32
CA GLY A 57 25.56 -1.46 0.10
C GLY A 57 25.89 -1.20 -1.37
N THR A 58 26.59 -0.09 -1.63
CA THR A 58 26.91 0.40 -2.99
C THR A 58 27.83 -0.52 -3.80
N GLU A 59 28.49 -1.48 -3.14
CA GLU A 59 29.35 -2.49 -3.77
C GLU A 59 28.57 -3.38 -4.75
N ILE A 60 27.27 -3.63 -4.48
CA ILE A 60 26.43 -4.43 -5.38
C ILE A 60 26.10 -3.69 -6.68
N ILE A 61 26.02 -2.36 -6.64
CA ILE A 61 25.79 -1.54 -7.83
C ILE A 61 27.03 -1.53 -8.70
N LYS A 62 28.21 -1.35 -8.11
CA LYS A 62 29.49 -1.38 -8.83
C LYS A 62 29.72 -2.70 -9.55
N SER A 63 29.25 -3.82 -8.98
CA SER A 63 29.34 -5.12 -9.64
C SER A 63 28.30 -5.31 -10.75
N LEU A 64 27.21 -4.53 -10.74
CA LEU A 64 26.17 -4.51 -11.78
C LEU A 64 26.49 -3.54 -12.92
N GLU A 65 27.26 -2.47 -12.68
CA GLU A 65 27.69 -1.51 -13.71
C GLU A 65 28.44 -2.16 -14.87
N GLY A 66 29.20 -3.24 -14.61
CA GLY A 66 29.84 -4.03 -15.66
C GLY A 66 28.87 -4.76 -16.61
N PHE A 67 27.57 -4.82 -16.26
CA PHE A 67 26.48 -5.39 -17.05
C PHE A 67 25.53 -4.32 -17.64
N LYS A 68 25.72 -3.03 -17.32
CA LYS A 68 24.87 -1.92 -17.81
C LYS A 68 25.20 -1.48 -19.25
N THR A 69 26.13 -2.14 -19.94
CA THR A 69 26.40 -1.85 -21.34
C THR A 69 25.32 -2.49 -22.21
N GLU A 70 24.27 -1.73 -22.53
CA GLU A 70 23.61 -1.63 -23.85
C GLU A 70 22.21 -0.98 -23.81
N GLU A 71 21.55 -0.80 -22.65
CA GLU A 71 20.23 -0.14 -22.64
C GLU A 71 20.06 0.90 -21.53
N ASN A 72 19.97 2.15 -22.00
CA ASN A 72 19.35 3.33 -21.38
C ASN A 72 20.21 4.22 -20.46
N ASN A 73 20.50 5.41 -21.02
CA ASN A 73 21.02 6.60 -20.35
C ASN A 73 20.32 6.86 -19.01
N PHE A 74 21.04 6.62 -17.92
CA PHE A 74 20.58 6.83 -16.53
C PHE A 74 21.17 8.10 -15.90
N SER A 75 21.54 9.10 -16.71
CA SER A 75 22.22 10.31 -16.24
C SER A 75 21.31 11.54 -16.04
N SER A 76 19.99 11.37 -15.91
CA SER A 76 19.07 12.51 -15.69
C SER A 76 18.31 12.51 -14.36
N LEU A 77 18.54 11.56 -13.45
CA LEU A 77 17.76 11.44 -12.21
C LEU A 77 18.31 12.24 -11.02
N THR A 78 19.53 12.79 -11.10
CA THR A 78 20.08 13.62 -10.00
C THR A 78 19.53 15.05 -9.99
N SER A 79 18.87 15.52 -11.06
CA SER A 79 18.21 16.83 -11.07
C SER A 79 16.73 16.79 -10.68
N SER A 80 16.10 15.60 -10.67
CA SER A 80 14.67 15.47 -10.33
C SER A 80 14.39 15.48 -8.83
N GLU A 81 15.36 15.15 -7.97
CA GLU A 81 15.14 15.16 -6.52
C GLU A 81 14.85 16.58 -6.01
N ASP A 82 15.57 17.59 -6.50
CA ASP A 82 15.35 19.00 -6.11
C ASP A 82 14.10 19.63 -6.74
N GLU A 83 13.63 19.12 -7.89
CA GLU A 83 12.38 19.59 -8.52
C GLU A 83 11.14 19.09 -7.78
N ILE A 84 11.20 17.92 -7.13
CA ILE A 84 10.09 17.37 -6.32
C ILE A 84 9.79 18.28 -5.11
N PHE A 85 10.80 18.97 -4.57
CA PHE A 85 10.64 19.90 -3.45
C PHE A 85 10.38 21.35 -3.87
N LYS A 86 10.40 21.67 -5.17
CA LYS A 86 10.02 23.00 -5.65
C LYS A 86 8.50 23.13 -5.67
N VAL A 87 7.98 23.93 -4.73
CA VAL A 87 6.58 24.33 -4.71
C VAL A 87 6.32 25.30 -5.88
N ASN A 88 5.73 24.78 -6.96
CA ASN A 88 5.26 25.60 -8.06
C ASN A 88 3.97 26.32 -7.63
N ASN A 89 4.06 27.62 -7.32
CA ASN A 89 2.92 28.46 -6.91
C ASN A 89 2.01 28.87 -8.08
N GLU A 90 1.94 28.07 -9.15
CA GLU A 90 1.02 28.33 -10.25
C GLU A 90 -0.40 27.93 -9.82
N LYS A 91 -1.30 28.92 -9.84
CA LYS A 91 -2.71 28.72 -9.55
C LYS A 91 -3.35 27.89 -10.66
N LEU A 92 -3.32 26.57 -10.50
CA LEU A 92 -3.99 25.64 -11.42
C LEU A 92 -5.49 25.93 -11.43
N GLU A 93 -6.02 26.33 -12.59
CA GLU A 93 -7.46 26.46 -12.79
C GLU A 93 -8.07 25.06 -12.89
N ILE A 94 -8.54 24.55 -11.74
CA ILE A 94 -9.23 23.27 -11.65
C ILE A 94 -10.57 23.40 -12.39
N SER A 95 -10.68 22.83 -13.59
CA SER A 95 -11.96 22.75 -14.29
C SER A 95 -12.84 21.71 -13.57
N ASN A 96 -13.80 22.21 -12.78
CA ASN A 96 -14.73 21.34 -12.06
C ASN A 96 -15.60 20.56 -13.06
N THR A 97 -15.33 19.26 -13.22
CA THR A 97 -16.23 18.37 -13.95
C THR A 97 -17.41 17.97 -13.06
N ARG A 98 -18.52 17.54 -13.67
CA ARG A 98 -19.74 17.17 -12.93
C ARG A 98 -19.52 16.04 -11.91
N ILE A 99 -18.46 15.25 -12.08
CA ILE A 99 -18.09 14.13 -11.21
C ILE A 99 -17.36 14.62 -9.94
N ASP A 100 -16.54 15.67 -10.04
CA ASP A 100 -15.87 16.27 -8.85
C ASP A 100 -16.88 16.88 -7.86
N ARG A 101 -17.98 17.43 -8.37
CA ARG A 101 -19.06 17.95 -7.52
C ARG A 101 -19.72 16.85 -6.67
N LEU A 102 -19.79 15.62 -7.17
CA LEU A 102 -20.36 14.49 -6.42
C LEU A 102 -19.37 13.92 -5.40
N ARG A 103 -18.07 13.93 -5.71
CA ARG A 103 -16.99 13.48 -4.81
C ARG A 103 -16.81 14.40 -3.60
N ASN A 104 -17.13 15.69 -3.72
CA ASN A 104 -17.00 16.66 -2.63
C ASN A 104 -18.17 16.65 -1.64
N ILE A 105 -19.29 15.97 -1.94
CA ILE A 105 -20.44 15.88 -1.02
C ILE A 105 -20.16 14.96 0.17
N PHE A 106 -19.27 13.98 0.01
CA PHE A 106 -18.91 13.03 1.07
C PHE A 106 -17.61 13.38 1.82
N GLN A 107 -16.95 14.48 1.46
CA GLN A 107 -15.76 14.93 2.18
C GLN A 107 -16.19 15.78 3.37
N ARG A 108 -15.84 15.32 4.57
CA ARG A 108 -16.03 16.02 5.84
C ARG A 108 -15.19 17.31 5.80
N GLU A 109 -15.76 18.45 6.19
CA GLU A 109 -15.06 19.73 6.23
C GLU A 109 -13.73 19.58 7.00
N THR A 110 -12.61 19.77 6.31
CA THR A 110 -11.31 19.90 6.96
C THR A 110 -11.32 21.20 7.75
N GLN A 111 -11.23 21.10 9.08
CA GLN A 111 -11.00 22.26 9.94
C GLN A 111 -9.84 23.09 9.40
N SER A 112 -10.04 24.42 9.39
CA SER A 112 -9.02 25.40 9.03
C SER A 112 -7.72 25.09 9.79
N ASN A 113 -6.65 24.76 9.07
CA ASN A 113 -5.33 24.61 9.65
C ASN A 113 -4.92 25.97 10.23
N ASN A 114 -4.88 26.10 11.55
CA ASN A 114 -4.12 27.17 12.19
C ASN A 114 -2.64 26.89 11.89
N GLU A 115 -2.02 27.80 11.14
CA GLU A 115 -0.62 27.78 10.77
C GLU A 115 0.23 27.96 12.06
N PHE A 116 0.56 26.85 12.72
CA PHE A 116 1.52 26.84 13.82
C PHE A 116 2.92 27.01 13.22
N ASN A 117 3.50 28.19 13.43
CA ASN A 117 4.87 28.50 13.05
C ASN A 117 5.83 27.88 14.09
N TYR A 118 6.61 26.89 13.67
CA TYR A 118 7.55 26.16 14.55
C TYR A 118 8.92 26.85 14.71
N ASP A 119 9.16 27.96 14.00
CA ASP A 119 10.49 28.59 13.94
C ASP A 119 10.74 29.68 15.01
N SER A 120 9.80 29.95 15.93
CA SER A 120 9.95 31.07 16.88
C SER A 120 10.65 30.76 18.21
N ASP A 121 10.89 29.49 18.56
CA ASP A 121 11.15 29.12 19.96
C ASP A 121 12.59 28.62 20.26
N PHE A 122 13.55 28.82 19.36
CA PHE A 122 14.93 28.33 19.55
C PHE A 122 15.82 29.18 20.49
N ASP A 123 15.36 30.34 20.95
CA ASP A 123 16.16 31.25 21.81
C ASP A 123 15.66 31.30 23.26
N THR A 124 15.58 30.15 23.93
CA THR A 124 15.50 30.11 25.40
C THR A 124 16.55 29.18 26.00
N PRO A 125 17.41 29.66 26.93
CA PRO A 125 18.40 28.82 27.59
C PRO A 125 17.69 27.84 28.53
N PHE A 126 18.08 26.56 28.44
CA PHE A 126 17.61 25.46 29.28
C PHE A 126 17.70 25.81 30.78
N LEU A 127 16.55 26.15 31.37
CA LEU A 127 16.40 26.34 32.81
C LEU A 127 15.25 25.45 33.27
N ASP A 128 15.64 24.48 34.09
CA ASP A 128 14.86 23.57 34.92
C ASP A 128 13.62 22.89 34.31
N GLN A 129 13.80 21.59 34.11
CA GLN A 129 12.79 20.61 33.77
C GLN A 129 11.61 20.65 34.77
N GLU A 130 10.56 21.39 34.44
CA GLU A 130 9.24 21.15 35.00
C GLU A 130 8.68 19.85 34.40
N VAL A 131 8.40 18.90 35.29
CA VAL A 131 7.75 17.62 35.00
C VAL A 131 6.51 17.88 34.12
N PRO A 132 6.35 17.20 32.97
CA PRO A 132 5.17 17.41 32.15
C PRO A 132 3.94 17.03 32.98
N LYS A 133 3.00 17.98 33.14
CA LYS A 133 1.67 17.69 33.66
C LYS A 133 1.11 16.52 32.88
N GLU A 134 0.76 15.43 33.58
CA GLU A 134 -0.06 14.36 33.03
C GLU A 134 -1.29 15.00 32.40
N VAL A 135 -1.33 14.99 31.07
CA VAL A 135 -2.57 15.17 30.33
C VAL A 135 -3.39 13.95 30.71
N LEU A 136 -4.42 14.14 31.53
CA LEU A 136 -5.46 13.16 31.74
C LEU A 136 -6.06 12.87 30.35
N ILE A 137 -5.60 11.78 29.74
CA ILE A 137 -6.26 11.20 28.59
C ILE A 137 -7.55 10.61 29.17
N ASP A 138 -8.70 11.21 28.85
CA ASP A 138 -10.00 10.63 29.14
C ASP A 138 -10.10 9.27 28.41
N GLU A 139 -9.66 8.19 29.07
CA GLU A 139 -9.75 6.81 28.58
C GLU A 139 -11.21 6.40 28.30
N GLU A 140 -12.18 7.11 28.87
CA GLU A 140 -13.61 6.86 28.71
C GLU A 140 -14.11 7.09 27.28
N ASN A 141 -13.45 7.97 26.49
CA ASN A 141 -13.81 8.22 25.10
C ASN A 141 -13.12 7.29 24.08
N ASN A 142 -12.18 6.44 24.51
CA ASN A 142 -11.49 5.46 23.67
C ASN A 142 -12.05 4.03 23.80
N LEU A 143 -13.22 3.87 24.45
CA LEU A 143 -13.98 2.64 24.37
C LEU A 143 -14.54 2.51 22.95
N GLU A 144 -13.79 1.86 22.06
CA GLU A 144 -14.29 1.38 20.77
C GLU A 144 -15.55 0.55 21.04
N GLN A 145 -16.71 1.17 20.84
CA GLN A 145 -17.97 0.47 20.98
C GLN A 145 -18.05 -0.57 19.87
N PRO A 146 -18.49 -1.81 20.18
CA PRO A 146 -18.69 -2.81 19.15
C PRO A 146 -19.64 -2.23 18.09
N TYR A 147 -19.28 -2.37 16.82
CA TYR A 147 -20.00 -1.86 15.65
C TYR A 147 -21.38 -2.54 15.45
N LEU A 148 -22.13 -2.84 16.52
CA LEU A 148 -23.40 -3.55 16.51
C LEU A 148 -24.56 -2.69 16.00
N TYR A 149 -24.44 -1.36 16.04
CA TYR A 149 -25.50 -0.41 15.69
C TYR A 149 -25.09 0.61 14.62
N ASP A 150 -24.04 0.32 13.84
CA ASP A 150 -23.65 1.19 12.72
C ASP A 150 -24.43 0.82 11.45
N ASP A 151 -25.39 1.66 11.08
CA ASP A 151 -26.21 1.51 9.86
C ASP A 151 -25.37 1.43 8.57
N ARG A 152 -24.12 1.91 8.59
CA ARG A 152 -23.21 1.89 7.43
C ARG A 152 -22.43 0.59 7.31
N GLN A 153 -22.52 -0.29 8.31
CA GLN A 153 -21.73 -1.50 8.40
C GLN A 153 -22.08 -2.52 7.30
N LEU A 154 -23.38 -2.66 6.97
CA LEU A 154 -23.82 -3.54 5.88
C LEU A 154 -23.23 -3.10 4.53
N GLY A 155 -23.21 -1.78 4.26
CA GLY A 155 -22.62 -1.23 3.04
C GLY A 155 -21.10 -1.43 2.98
N PHE A 156 -20.41 -1.31 4.11
CA PHE A 156 -18.97 -1.60 4.21
C PHE A 156 -18.67 -3.06 3.91
N TYR A 157 -19.42 -4.01 4.48
CA TYR A 157 -19.19 -5.44 4.22
C TYR A 157 -19.57 -5.87 2.80
N LEU A 158 -20.66 -5.31 2.23
CA LEU A 158 -21.02 -5.54 0.83
C LEU A 158 -19.95 -5.03 -0.13
N SER A 159 -19.46 -3.81 0.09
CA SER A 159 -18.44 -3.20 -0.79
C SER A 159 -17.09 -3.92 -0.69
N ARG A 160 -16.68 -4.34 0.52
CA ARG A 160 -15.43 -5.08 0.73
C ARG A 160 -15.44 -6.49 0.14
N ASN A 161 -16.62 -7.12 0.05
CA ASN A 161 -16.77 -8.50 -0.46
C ASN A 161 -17.61 -8.57 -1.75
N ILE A 162 -17.56 -7.54 -2.58
CA ILE A 162 -18.46 -7.41 -3.75
C ILE A 162 -18.40 -8.59 -4.72
N LYS A 163 -17.23 -9.24 -4.86
CA LYS A 163 -17.05 -10.43 -5.71
C LYS A 163 -17.85 -11.62 -5.18
N THR A 164 -17.81 -11.82 -3.86
CA THR A 164 -18.56 -12.89 -3.18
C THR A 164 -20.05 -12.62 -3.22
N VAL A 165 -20.47 -11.36 -3.02
CA VAL A 165 -21.87 -10.94 -3.14
C VAL A 165 -22.41 -11.16 -4.55
N GLY A 166 -21.61 -10.86 -5.58
CA GLY A 166 -21.97 -11.14 -6.97
C GLY A 166 -22.19 -12.62 -7.24
N LEU A 167 -21.27 -13.49 -6.78
CA LEU A 167 -21.43 -14.95 -6.89
C LEU A 167 -22.69 -15.44 -6.15
N LEU A 168 -22.91 -14.94 -4.93
CA LEU A 168 -24.06 -15.30 -4.11
C LEU A 168 -25.37 -14.86 -4.77
N SER A 169 -25.39 -13.71 -5.44
CA SER A 169 -26.55 -13.24 -6.19
C SER A 169 -26.89 -14.16 -7.36
N VAL A 170 -25.88 -14.64 -8.10
CA VAL A 170 -26.09 -15.61 -9.20
C VAL A 170 -26.64 -16.92 -8.65
N LEU A 171 -26.07 -17.42 -7.54
CA LEU A 171 -26.56 -18.61 -6.87
C LEU A 171 -28.01 -18.43 -6.38
N GLY A 172 -28.34 -17.24 -5.87
CA GLY A 172 -29.69 -16.88 -5.44
C GLY A 172 -30.72 -16.98 -6.57
N ILE A 173 -30.37 -16.53 -7.78
CA ILE A 173 -31.24 -16.65 -8.97
C ILE A 173 -31.53 -18.11 -9.29
N VAL A 174 -30.51 -18.97 -9.21
CA VAL A 174 -30.66 -20.42 -9.43
C VAL A 174 -31.58 -21.02 -8.37
N VAL A 175 -31.36 -20.71 -7.09
CA VAL A 175 -32.18 -21.19 -5.97
C VAL A 175 -33.64 -20.76 -6.13
N ILE A 176 -33.91 -19.50 -6.48
CA ILE A 176 -35.27 -19.00 -6.71
C ILE A 176 -35.94 -19.74 -7.86
N SER A 177 -35.19 -20.03 -8.93
CA SER A 177 -35.71 -20.78 -10.08
C SER A 177 -36.10 -22.20 -9.69
N PHE A 178 -35.25 -22.90 -8.93
CA PHE A 178 -35.57 -24.21 -8.37
C PHE A 178 -36.78 -24.16 -7.44
N PHE A 179 -36.86 -23.16 -6.58
CA PHE A 179 -37.97 -23.03 -5.63
C PHE A 179 -39.31 -22.77 -6.34
N ARG A 180 -39.30 -22.00 -7.44
CA ARG A 180 -40.49 -21.83 -8.30
C ARG A 180 -40.96 -23.16 -8.90
N LEU A 181 -40.05 -23.92 -9.50
CA LEU A 181 -40.36 -25.23 -10.08
C LEU A 181 -40.89 -26.20 -9.01
N PHE A 182 -40.26 -26.20 -7.83
CA PHE A 182 -40.73 -26.97 -6.68
C PHE A 182 -42.14 -26.57 -6.26
N TRP A 183 -42.40 -25.26 -6.16
CA TRP A 183 -43.71 -24.73 -5.76
C TRP A 183 -44.81 -25.07 -6.78
N GLU A 184 -44.50 -24.96 -8.07
CA GLU A 184 -45.39 -25.39 -9.15
C GLU A 184 -45.70 -26.89 -9.08
N SER A 185 -44.68 -27.72 -8.90
CA SER A 185 -44.85 -29.17 -8.74
C SER A 185 -45.69 -29.52 -7.50
N LEU A 186 -45.50 -28.79 -6.41
CA LEU A 186 -46.23 -29.00 -5.16
C LEU A 186 -47.71 -28.59 -5.31
N ASN A 187 -47.99 -27.47 -5.97
CA ASN A 187 -49.37 -27.07 -6.27
C ASN A 187 -50.06 -28.07 -7.20
N LEU A 188 -49.36 -28.57 -8.21
CA LEU A 188 -49.91 -29.58 -9.13
C LEU A 188 -50.24 -30.88 -8.39
N PHE A 189 -49.40 -31.29 -7.44
CA PHE A 189 -49.65 -32.43 -6.57
C PHE A 189 -50.89 -32.21 -5.67
N ILE A 190 -50.99 -31.05 -5.02
CA ILE A 190 -52.15 -30.72 -4.17
C ILE A 190 -53.45 -30.71 -4.99
N ASN A 191 -53.44 -30.07 -6.16
CA ASN A 191 -54.61 -29.98 -7.04
C ASN A 191 -55.06 -31.33 -7.61
N ASN A 192 -54.21 -32.36 -7.58
CA ASN A 192 -54.55 -33.70 -8.04
C ASN A 192 -55.03 -34.60 -6.90
N ILE A 193 -54.80 -34.19 -5.65
CA ILE A 193 -55.28 -34.86 -4.44
C ILE A 193 -56.63 -34.32 -3.98
N LEU A 194 -56.90 -33.03 -4.23
CA LEU A 194 -58.11 -32.31 -3.84
C LEU A 194 -59.18 -32.41 -4.94
#